data_AF-A0A222WJE6-F1
#
_entry.id   AF-A0A222WJE6-F1
#
_cell.length_a   1.000
_cell.length_b   1.000
_cell.length_c   1.000
_cell.angle_alpha   90.00
_cell.angle_beta   90.00
_cell.angle_gamma   90.00
#
_symmetry.space_group_name_H-M   'P 1'
#
loop_
_entity.id
_entity.type
_entity.pdbx_description
1 polymer ?
#
loop_
_entity_poly.entity_id
_entity_poly.type
_entity_poly.pdbx_seq_one_letter_code
_entity_poly.pdbx_strand_id
1 'polypeptide(L)'
;MTTTFTKITGVGFIILSVLRLTPFMNATGKWLLYISIAAFFLILYDLLEFIVEGIWIKKGVKLSKFLFSLRSIFLGCAVMAIIVLPNLKINISVKEVNTFSDAFTLISLGIAITLIGFKTERVQTILYNRRKTINNEVREFLNSIEGRSMINEHIEKLRIENTHQINKLDADSK
;
A
#
# COMPACT_ATOMS: atom_id res chain seq x y z
N MET A 1 6.71 -4.24 5.99
CA MET A 1 6.34 -5.63 6.38
C MET A 1 5.04 -6.10 5.72
N THR A 2 4.02 -5.25 5.57
CA THR A 2 2.73 -5.59 4.94
C THR A 2 2.84 -5.97 3.45
N THR A 3 3.68 -5.30 2.67
CA THR A 3 3.84 -5.56 1.22
C THR A 3 4.36 -6.97 0.89
N THR A 4 5.30 -7.50 1.67
CA THR A 4 5.84 -8.85 1.48
C THR A 4 4.81 -9.91 1.85
N PHE A 5 4.06 -9.70 2.94
CA PHE A 5 2.98 -10.58 3.35
C PHE A 5 1.87 -10.63 2.30
N THR A 6 1.39 -9.48 1.81
CA THR A 6 0.36 -9.43 0.77
C THR A 6 0.80 -10.12 -0.53
N LYS A 7 2.07 -9.97 -0.92
CA LYS A 7 2.63 -10.67 -2.10
C LYS A 7 2.65 -12.19 -1.92
N ILE A 8 3.14 -12.67 -0.78
CA ILE A 8 3.22 -14.11 -0.49
C ILE A 8 1.82 -14.71 -0.39
N THR A 9 0.90 -14.04 0.30
CA THR A 9 -0.50 -14.48 0.42
C THR A 9 -1.20 -14.50 -0.94
N GLY A 10 -0.96 -13.52 -1.80
CA GLY A 10 -1.49 -13.49 -3.17
C GLY A 10 -1.01 -14.67 -4.01
N VAL A 11 0.29 -15.00 -3.96
CA VAL A 11 0.85 -16.18 -4.64
C VAL A 11 0.27 -17.48 -4.05
N GLY A 12 0.10 -17.55 -2.73
CA GLY A 12 -0.56 -18.67 -2.06
C GLY A 12 -1.99 -18.90 -2.55
N PHE A 13 -2.77 -17.83 -2.74
CA PHE A 13 -4.13 -17.94 -3.30
C PHE A 13 -4.16 -18.44 -4.75
N ILE A 14 -3.20 -18.04 -5.58
CA ILE A 14 -3.07 -18.56 -6.96
C ILE A 14 -2.81 -20.07 -6.93
N ILE A 15 -1.86 -20.52 -6.11
CA ILE A 15 -1.51 -21.93 -5.94
C ILE A 15 -2.72 -22.72 -5.42
N LEU A 16 -3.41 -22.22 -4.39
CA LEU A 16 -4.63 -22.84 -3.84
C LEU A 16 -5.77 -22.92 -4.87
N SER A 17 -5.89 -21.92 -5.76
CA SER A 17 -6.91 -21.91 -6.81
C SER A 17 -6.65 -22.99 -7.86
N VAL A 18 -5.39 -23.21 -8.23
CA VAL A 18 -4.97 -24.30 -9.14
C VAL A 18 -5.17 -25.67 -8.48
N LEU A 19 -4.85 -25.80 -7.19
CA LEU A 19 -5.10 -27.01 -6.39
C LEU A 19 -6.59 -27.33 -6.24
N ARG A 20 -7.47 -26.32 -6.21
CA ARG A 20 -8.93 -26.51 -6.20
C ARG A 20 -9.47 -26.99 -7.55
N LEU A 21 -8.90 -26.51 -8.65
CA LEU A 21 -9.31 -26.90 -10.00
C LEU A 21 -8.86 -28.32 -10.37
N THR A 22 -7.92 -28.88 -9.61
CA THR A 22 -7.47 -30.26 -9.75
C THR A 22 -8.18 -31.16 -8.74
N PRO A 23 -8.51 -32.42 -9.09
CA PRO A 23 -9.25 -33.33 -8.21
C PRO A 23 -8.43 -33.85 -7.01
N PHE A 24 -7.25 -33.26 -6.74
CA PHE A 24 -6.40 -33.64 -5.60
C PHE A 24 -6.98 -33.23 -4.25
N MET A 25 -7.88 -32.23 -4.20
CA MET A 25 -8.58 -31.82 -2.98
C MET A 25 -10.08 -31.71 -3.20
N ASN A 26 -10.86 -32.53 -2.50
CA ASN A 26 -12.31 -32.41 -2.41
C ASN A 26 -12.69 -31.25 -1.46
N ALA A 27 -12.38 -30.01 -1.87
CA ALA A 27 -12.74 -28.82 -1.13
C ALA A 27 -14.27 -28.68 -1.13
N THR A 28 -14.92 -29.16 -0.07
CA THR A 28 -16.38 -29.09 0.10
C THR A 28 -16.78 -27.61 0.15
N GLY A 29 -17.92 -27.21 -0.45
CA GLY A 29 -18.37 -25.80 -0.45
C GLY A 29 -18.38 -25.15 0.94
N LYS A 30 -18.61 -25.94 2.00
CA LYS A 30 -18.55 -25.49 3.41
C LYS A 30 -17.18 -24.95 3.81
N TRP A 31 -16.11 -25.63 3.39
CA TRP A 31 -14.73 -25.21 3.66
C TRP A 31 -14.40 -23.86 3.03
N LEU A 32 -14.95 -23.63 1.83
CA LEU A 32 -14.79 -22.38 1.09
C LEU A 32 -15.46 -21.21 1.80
N LEU A 33 -16.69 -21.42 2.27
CA LEU A 33 -17.41 -20.42 3.05
C LEU A 33 -16.59 -19.97 4.28
N TYR A 34 -15.96 -20.91 5.00
CA TYR A 34 -15.16 -20.60 6.18
C TYR A 34 -13.91 -19.77 5.86
N ILE A 35 -13.19 -20.15 4.79
CA ILE A 35 -12.04 -19.38 4.30
C ILE A 35 -12.49 -17.97 3.87
N SER A 36 -13.60 -17.87 3.14
CA SER A 36 -14.12 -16.59 2.66
C SER A 36 -14.55 -15.68 3.81
N ILE A 37 -15.17 -16.21 4.86
CA ILE A 37 -15.50 -15.46 6.09
C ILE A 37 -14.23 -14.99 6.81
N ALA A 38 -13.22 -15.85 6.93
CA ALA A 38 -11.94 -15.49 7.54
C ALA A 38 -11.23 -14.37 6.76
N ALA A 39 -11.19 -14.48 5.43
CA ALA A 39 -10.64 -13.46 4.54
C ALA A 39 -11.41 -12.14 4.68
N PHE A 40 -12.74 -12.20 4.76
CA PHE A 40 -13.59 -11.04 4.97
C PHE A 40 -13.24 -10.30 6.26
N PHE A 41 -13.06 -10.99 7.39
CA PHE A 41 -12.66 -10.35 8.65
C PHE A 41 -11.32 -9.62 8.55
N LEU A 42 -10.32 -10.23 7.89
CA LEU A 42 -9.01 -9.60 7.73
C LEU A 42 -9.09 -8.35 6.85
N ILE A 43 -9.82 -8.41 5.73
CA ILE A 43 -10.00 -7.27 4.83
C ILE A 43 -10.85 -6.17 5.49
N LEU A 44 -11.84 -6.55 6.29
CA LEU A 44 -12.65 -5.60 7.04
C LEU A 44 -11.82 -4.86 8.09
N TYR A 45 -10.87 -5.55 8.75
CA TYR A 45 -9.89 -4.89 9.61
C TYR A 45 -9.04 -3.88 8.82
N ASP A 46 -8.50 -4.28 7.67
CA ASP A 46 -7.70 -3.37 6.82
C ASP A 46 -8.48 -2.12 6.40
N LEU A 47 -9.78 -2.27 6.12
CA LEU A 47 -10.67 -1.15 5.81
C LEU A 47 -10.87 -0.23 7.02
N LEU A 48 -11.13 -0.80 8.19
CA LEU A 48 -11.29 -0.04 9.43
C LEU A 48 -10.00 0.70 9.80
N GLU A 49 -8.85 0.03 9.73
CA GLU A 49 -7.54 0.64 9.93
C GLU A 49 -7.34 1.82 8.97
N PHE A 50 -7.66 1.64 7.68
CA PHE A 50 -7.54 2.70 6.69
C PHE A 50 -8.45 3.91 6.99
N ILE A 51 -9.71 3.69 7.35
CA ILE A 51 -10.67 4.76 7.70
C ILE A 51 -10.18 5.51 8.95
N VAL A 52 -9.73 4.75 9.94
CA VAL A 52 -9.29 5.29 11.22
C VAL A 52 -8.00 6.10 11.05
N GLU A 53 -7.00 5.60 10.32
CA GLU A 53 -5.82 6.39 9.91
C GLU A 53 -6.22 7.60 9.05
N GLY A 54 -7.25 7.43 8.20
CA GLY A 54 -7.97 8.46 7.44
C GLY A 54 -8.31 9.69 8.28
N ILE A 55 -9.05 9.44 9.35
CA ILE A 55 -9.64 10.47 10.21
C ILE A 55 -8.61 11.02 11.19
N TRP A 56 -7.72 10.18 11.73
CA TRP A 56 -6.88 10.56 12.88
C TRP A 56 -5.53 11.20 12.55
N ILE A 57 -5.04 11.09 11.31
CA ILE A 57 -3.90 11.92 10.84
C ILE A 57 -4.20 13.42 11.03
N LYS A 58 -5.48 13.83 11.03
CA LYS A 58 -5.90 15.21 11.33
C LYS A 58 -5.90 15.59 12.82
N LYS A 59 -5.83 14.61 13.76
CA LYS A 59 -6.05 14.83 15.20
C LYS A 59 -4.86 14.52 16.12
N GLY A 60 -3.76 13.92 15.63
CA GLY A 60 -2.49 13.83 16.39
C GLY A 60 -2.48 12.92 17.63
N VAL A 61 -3.44 12.01 17.80
CA VAL A 61 -3.55 11.15 19.00
C VAL A 61 -2.85 9.79 18.81
N LYS A 62 -2.22 9.26 19.88
CA LYS A 62 -1.57 7.94 19.90
C LYS A 62 -2.58 6.80 19.78
N LEU A 63 -2.84 6.35 18.56
CA LEU A 63 -3.86 5.34 18.25
C LEU A 63 -3.37 3.88 18.25
N SER A 64 -2.06 3.67 18.48
CA SER A 64 -1.42 2.38 18.30
C SER A 64 -2.02 1.27 19.18
N LYS A 65 -2.44 1.59 20.41
CA LYS A 65 -3.06 0.59 21.31
C LYS A 65 -4.44 0.13 20.86
N PHE A 66 -5.27 1.05 20.34
CA PHE A 66 -6.63 0.71 19.90
C PHE A 66 -6.61 -0.14 18.63
N LEU A 67 -5.82 0.26 17.62
CA LEU A 67 -5.65 -0.51 16.39
C LEU A 67 -5.05 -1.90 16.67
N PHE A 68 -4.08 -1.99 17.58
CA PHE A 68 -3.51 -3.27 17.98
C PHE A 68 -4.56 -4.19 18.60
N SER A 69 -5.37 -3.68 19.53
CA SER A 69 -6.47 -4.45 20.14
C SER A 69 -7.49 -4.89 19.10
N LEU A 70 -7.87 -4.00 18.17
CA LEU A 70 -8.82 -4.30 17.11
C LEU A 70 -8.27 -5.39 16.18
N ARG A 71 -6.99 -5.31 15.80
CA ARG A 71 -6.31 -6.30 14.98
C ARG A 71 -6.36 -7.68 15.60
N SER A 72 -6.06 -7.78 16.89
CA SER A 72 -6.09 -9.05 17.61
C SER A 72 -7.50 -9.66 17.64
N ILE A 73 -8.54 -8.84 17.80
CA ILE A 73 -9.93 -9.31 17.78
C ILE A 73 -10.29 -9.87 16.40
N PHE A 74 -10.03 -9.13 15.32
CA PHE A 74 -10.34 -9.59 13.96
C PHE A 74 -9.52 -10.81 13.54
N LEU A 75 -8.25 -10.87 13.93
CA LEU A 75 -7.41 -12.05 13.74
C LEU A 75 -7.97 -13.26 14.51
N GLY A 76 -8.40 -13.05 15.75
CA GLY A 76 -9.08 -14.07 16.54
C GLY A 76 -10.34 -14.58 15.86
N CYS A 77 -11.20 -13.68 15.36
CA CYS A 77 -12.40 -14.06 14.60
C CYS A 77 -12.07 -14.85 13.33
N ALA A 78 -11.02 -14.47 12.58
CA ALA A 78 -10.59 -15.18 11.40
C ALA A 78 -10.10 -16.61 11.72
N VAL A 79 -9.30 -16.77 12.78
CA VAL A 79 -8.83 -18.09 13.25
C VAL A 79 -10.01 -18.94 13.74
N MET A 80 -10.94 -18.35 14.49
CA MET A 80 -12.15 -19.04 14.94
C MET A 80 -13.03 -19.48 13.78
N ALA A 81 -13.13 -18.68 12.71
CA ALA A 81 -13.84 -19.05 11.49
C ALA A 81 -13.21 -20.25 10.77
N ILE A 82 -11.88 -20.42 10.85
CA ILE A 82 -11.19 -21.55 10.22
C ILE A 82 -11.24 -22.81 11.09
N ILE A 83 -11.12 -22.68 12.42
CA ILE A 83 -10.97 -23.83 13.32
C ILE A 83 -12.32 -24.30 13.88
N VAL A 84 -13.19 -23.37 14.29
CA VAL A 84 -14.40 -23.70 15.05
C VAL A 84 -15.60 -23.92 14.13
N LEU A 85 -15.76 -23.07 13.12
CA LEU A 85 -16.90 -23.16 12.19
C LEU A 85 -17.02 -24.50 11.43
N PRO A 86 -15.94 -25.17 11.00
CA PRO A 86 -16.05 -26.51 10.41
C PRO A 86 -16.55 -27.59 11.37
N ASN A 87 -16.30 -27.41 12.68
CA ASN A 87 -16.68 -28.37 13.71
C ASN A 87 -18.11 -28.15 14.23
N LEU A 88 -18.74 -27.02 13.89
CA LEU A 88 -20.15 -26.80 14.18
C LEU A 88 -21.00 -27.60 13.19
N LYS A 89 -21.89 -28.45 13.71
CA LYS A 89 -22.86 -29.21 12.91
C LYS A 89 -23.93 -28.28 12.34
N ILE A 90 -23.56 -27.58 11.29
CA ILE A 90 -24.43 -26.64 10.59
C ILE A 90 -25.05 -27.35 9.39
N ASN A 91 -26.38 -27.54 9.46
CA ASN A 91 -27.16 -28.16 8.40
C ASN A 91 -27.65 -27.11 7.40
N ILE A 92 -26.72 -26.51 6.65
CA ILE A 92 -27.01 -25.60 5.54
C ILE A 92 -26.88 -26.37 4.22
N SER A 93 -27.77 -26.09 3.26
CA SER A 93 -27.73 -26.68 1.93
C SER A 93 -26.47 -26.27 1.17
N VAL A 94 -25.99 -27.14 0.27
CA VAL A 94 -24.79 -26.86 -0.55
C VAL A 94 -24.98 -25.61 -1.41
N LYS A 95 -26.21 -25.35 -1.87
CA LYS A 95 -26.55 -24.18 -2.69
C LYS A 95 -26.39 -22.87 -1.90
N GLU A 96 -26.94 -22.80 -0.69
CA GLU A 96 -26.83 -21.62 0.17
C GLU A 96 -25.39 -21.37 0.59
N VAL A 97 -24.65 -22.43 0.95
CA VAL A 97 -23.22 -22.33 1.30
C VAL A 97 -22.42 -21.69 0.18
N ASN A 98 -22.64 -22.10 -1.07
CA ASN A 98 -21.95 -21.52 -2.21
C ASN A 98 -22.37 -20.06 -2.43
N THR A 99 -23.66 -19.73 -2.36
CA THR A 99 -24.14 -18.35 -2.50
C THR A 99 -23.53 -17.42 -1.45
N PHE A 100 -23.48 -17.84 -0.18
CA PHE A 100 -22.83 -17.06 0.88
C PHE A 100 -21.33 -16.93 0.66
N SER A 101 -20.67 -18.02 0.27
CA SER A 101 -19.24 -18.03 -0.03
C SER A 101 -18.90 -17.03 -1.14
N ASP A 102 -19.68 -17.03 -2.22
CA ASP A 102 -19.49 -16.13 -3.35
C ASP A 102 -19.76 -14.68 -2.93
N ALA A 103 -20.81 -14.42 -2.16
CA ALA A 103 -21.12 -13.10 -1.63
C ALA A 103 -19.97 -12.54 -0.77
N PHE A 104 -19.49 -13.30 0.22
CA PHE A 104 -18.37 -12.87 1.07
C PHE A 104 -17.10 -12.64 0.25
N THR A 105 -16.83 -13.48 -0.74
CA THR A 105 -15.65 -13.36 -1.61
C THR A 105 -15.73 -12.10 -2.47
N LEU A 106 -16.88 -11.83 -3.10
CA LEU A 106 -17.08 -10.64 -3.93
C LEU A 106 -17.03 -9.35 -3.11
N ILE A 107 -17.65 -9.32 -1.93
CA ILE A 107 -17.59 -8.17 -1.02
C ILE A 107 -16.14 -7.93 -0.58
N SER A 108 -15.44 -8.98 -0.18
CA SER A 108 -14.03 -8.91 0.23
C SER A 108 -13.14 -8.37 -0.89
N LEU A 109 -13.34 -8.87 -2.12
CA LEU A 109 -12.60 -8.41 -3.29
C LEU A 109 -12.88 -6.94 -3.59
N GLY A 110 -14.15 -6.52 -3.54
CA GLY A 110 -14.54 -5.13 -3.75
C GLY A 110 -13.87 -4.19 -2.75
N ILE A 111 -13.93 -4.52 -1.46
CA ILE A 111 -13.27 -3.74 -0.40
C ILE A 111 -11.75 -3.67 -0.63
N ALA A 112 -11.12 -4.80 -0.97
CA ALA A 112 -9.68 -4.85 -1.22
C ALA A 112 -9.27 -3.95 -2.40
N ILE A 113 -10.01 -3.98 -3.52
CA ILE A 113 -9.76 -3.12 -4.69
C ILE A 113 -9.91 -1.65 -4.31
N THR A 114 -10.97 -1.29 -3.59
CA THR A 114 -11.20 0.08 -3.11
C THR A 114 -10.05 0.56 -2.20
N LEU A 115 -9.59 -0.27 -1.28
CA LEU A 115 -8.44 0.04 -0.41
C LEU A 115 -7.15 0.27 -1.19
N ILE A 116 -6.89 -0.53 -2.23
CA ILE A 116 -5.73 -0.35 -3.11
C ILE A 116 -5.82 1.00 -3.83
N GLY A 117 -6.98 1.35 -4.37
CA GLY A 117 -7.22 2.64 -5.02
C GLY A 117 -6.91 3.82 -4.08
N PHE A 118 -7.55 3.84 -2.90
CA PHE A 118 -7.36 4.92 -1.95
C PHE A 118 -5.94 5.01 -1.36
N LYS A 119 -5.28 3.87 -1.09
CA LYS A 119 -3.88 3.86 -0.64
C LYS A 119 -2.96 4.46 -1.71
N THR A 120 -3.21 4.15 -2.98
CA THR A 120 -2.43 4.67 -4.11
C THR A 120 -2.58 6.19 -4.25
N GLU A 121 -3.82 6.70 -4.21
CA GLU A 121 -4.11 8.13 -4.26
C GLU A 121 -3.47 8.91 -3.11
N ARG A 122 -3.54 8.38 -1.89
CA ARG A 122 -2.92 8.99 -0.71
C ARG A 122 -1.40 9.09 -0.85
N VAL A 123 -0.74 8.03 -1.32
CA VAL A 123 0.72 8.04 -1.54
C VAL A 123 1.10 9.04 -2.63
N GLN A 124 0.37 9.08 -3.74
CA GLN A 124 0.61 10.05 -4.81
C GLN A 124 0.45 11.50 -4.32
N THR A 125 -0.57 11.77 -3.51
CA THR A 125 -0.81 13.09 -2.93
C THR A 125 0.33 13.54 -2.01
N ILE A 126 0.82 12.63 -1.15
CA ILE A 126 1.96 12.91 -0.26
C ILE A 126 3.22 13.19 -1.08
N LEU A 127 3.51 12.38 -2.10
CA LEU A 127 4.66 12.56 -2.98
C LEU A 127 4.58 13.88 -3.76
N TYR A 128 3.39 14.23 -4.26
CA TYR A 128 3.13 15.49 -4.95
C TYR A 128 3.38 16.69 -4.03
N ASN A 129 2.81 16.69 -2.83
CA ASN A 129 3.00 17.76 -1.85
C ASN A 129 4.47 17.91 -1.44
N ARG A 130 5.17 16.80 -1.21
CA ARG A 130 6.60 16.82 -0.87
C ARG A 130 7.44 17.43 -2.00
N ARG A 131 7.16 17.07 -3.26
CA ARG A 131 7.85 17.65 -4.42
C ARG A 131 7.55 19.14 -4.54
N LYS A 132 6.31 19.56 -4.30
CA LYS A 132 5.93 20.98 -4.28
C LYS A 132 6.67 21.77 -3.21
N THR A 133 6.79 21.23 -2.00
CA THR A 133 7.57 21.85 -0.91
C THR A 133 9.04 22.01 -1.28
N ILE A 134 9.68 20.94 -1.76
CA ILE A 134 11.10 20.99 -2.19
C ILE A 134 11.28 22.02 -3.30
N ASN A 135 10.40 22.06 -4.30
CA ASN A 135 10.49 23.05 -5.38
C ASN A 135 10.34 24.49 -4.87
N ASN A 136 9.49 24.71 -3.86
CA ASN A 136 9.35 26.02 -3.23
C ASN A 136 10.60 26.40 -2.44
N GLU A 137 11.15 25.49 -1.63
CA GLU A 137 12.40 25.71 -0.88
C GLU A 137 13.58 26.00 -1.82
N VAL A 138 13.73 25.23 -2.91
CA VAL A 138 14.74 25.50 -3.93
C VAL A 138 14.51 26.86 -4.57
N ARG A 139 13.27 27.21 -4.90
CA ARG A 139 12.96 28.52 -5.49
C ARG A 139 13.26 29.67 -4.51
N GLU A 140 12.94 29.52 -3.23
CA GLU A 140 13.29 30.51 -2.20
C GLU A 140 14.81 30.65 -2.07
N PHE A 141 15.52 29.53 -1.99
CA PHE A 141 16.98 29.51 -1.95
C PHE A 141 17.59 30.22 -3.15
N LEU A 142 17.18 29.88 -4.38
CA LEU A 142 17.65 30.52 -5.61
C LEU A 142 17.38 32.03 -5.66
N ASN A 143 16.29 32.48 -5.04
CA ASN A 143 15.94 33.90 -4.97
C ASN A 143 16.63 34.66 -3.83
N SER A 144 17.18 33.96 -2.85
CA SER A 144 17.91 34.53 -1.71
C SER A 144 19.23 35.17 -2.15
N ILE A 145 19.78 36.03 -1.28
CA ILE A 145 21.06 36.71 -1.53
C ILE A 145 22.20 35.67 -1.66
N GLU A 146 22.24 34.67 -0.78
CA GLU A 146 23.23 33.59 -0.80
C GLU A 146 23.12 32.72 -2.05
N GLY A 147 21.90 32.33 -2.44
CA GLY A 147 21.68 31.53 -3.64
C GLY A 147 22.08 32.26 -4.92
N ARG A 148 21.75 33.56 -5.04
CA ARG A 148 22.21 34.39 -6.17
C ARG A 148 23.72 34.59 -6.16
N SER A 149 24.32 34.78 -4.99
CA SER A 149 25.77 34.91 -4.84
C SER A 149 26.49 33.66 -5.34
N MET A 150 26.04 32.46 -4.94
CA MET A 150 26.66 31.21 -5.40
C MET A 150 26.49 30.98 -6.90
N ILE A 151 25.31 31.30 -7.47
CA ILE A 151 25.11 31.21 -8.92
C ILE A 151 26.04 32.17 -9.66
N ASN A 152 26.11 33.41 -9.22
CA ASN A 152 26.97 34.42 -9.85
C ASN A 152 28.45 34.02 -9.74
N GLU A 153 28.87 33.50 -8.60
CA GLU A 153 30.25 32.99 -8.41
C GLU A 153 30.54 31.81 -9.35
N HIS A 154 29.59 30.89 -9.53
CA HIS A 154 29.75 29.76 -10.45
C HIS A 154 29.79 30.21 -11.92
N ILE A 155 28.93 31.15 -12.32
CA ILE A 155 28.94 31.74 -13.66
C ILE A 155 30.28 32.42 -13.92
N GLU A 156 30.82 33.15 -12.95
CA GLU A 156 32.09 33.86 -13.12
C GLU A 156 33.27 32.90 -13.20
N LYS A 157 33.27 31.80 -12.41
CA LYS A 157 34.25 30.71 -12.56
C LYS A 157 34.21 30.11 -13.96
N LEU A 158 33.02 29.76 -14.47
CA LEU A 158 32.85 29.22 -15.83
C LEU A 158 33.29 30.20 -16.90
N ARG A 159 33.05 31.50 -16.71
CA ARG A 159 33.50 32.56 -17.62
C ARG A 159 35.02 32.65 -17.68
N ILE A 160 35.68 32.64 -16.52
CA ILE A 160 37.16 32.66 -16.42
C ILE A 160 37.76 31.41 -17.06
N GLU A 161 37.16 30.23 -16.83
CA GLU A 161 37.63 28.96 -17.38
C GLU A 161 37.52 28.92 -18.92
N ASN A 162 36.39 29.38 -19.48
CA ASN A 162 36.22 29.51 -20.93
C ASN A 162 37.19 30.54 -21.54
N THR A 163 37.41 31.67 -20.88
CA THR A 163 38.35 32.71 -21.36
C THR A 163 39.78 32.17 -21.38
N HIS A 164 40.16 31.37 -20.38
CA HIS A 164 41.45 30.69 -20.35
C HIS A 164 41.61 29.64 -21.45
N GLN A 165 40.55 28.89 -21.78
CA GLN A 165 40.60 27.92 -22.88
C GLN A 165 40.73 28.58 -24.25
N ILE A 166 39.99 29.67 -24.50
CA ILE A 166 40.07 30.44 -25.76
C ILE A 166 41.48 31.02 -25.94
N ASN A 167 42.05 31.64 -24.90
CA ASN A 167 43.40 32.20 -24.97
C ASN A 167 44.50 31.13 -25.17
N LYS A 168 44.24 29.88 -24.73
CA LYS A 168 45.18 28.75 -24.94
C LYS A 168 45.15 28.25 -26.38
N LEU A 169 43.95 28.18 -26.98
CA LEU A 169 43.74 27.84 -28.39
C LEU A 169 44.38 28.87 -29.34
N ASP A 170 44.27 30.16 -29.02
CA ASP A 170 44.91 31.22 -29.81
C ASP A 170 46.44 31.22 -29.71
N ALA A 171 46.99 30.80 -28.56
CA ALA A 171 48.43 30.70 -28.33
C ALA A 171 49.08 29.50 -29.03
N ASP A 172 48.36 28.38 -29.17
CA ASP A 172 48.84 27.17 -29.88
C ASP A 172 48.65 27.25 -31.41
N SER A 173 47.99 28.29 -31.94
CA SER A 173 47.78 28.49 -33.40
C SER A 173 48.79 29.44 -34.07
N LYS A 174 49.75 29.97 -33.31
CA LYS A 174 50.87 30.80 -33.81
C LYS A 174 52.18 30.03 -33.79
#